data_AF-A0A258KQB2-F1
#
_entry.id   AF-A0A258KQB2-F1
#
_cell.length_a   1.000
_cell.length_b   1.000
_cell.length_c   1.000
_cell.angle_alpha   90.00
_cell.angle_beta   90.00
_cell.angle_gamma   90.00
#
_symmetry.space_group_name_H-M   'P 1'
#
loop_
_entity.id
_entity.type
_entity.pdbx_description
1 polymer ?
#
loop_
_entity_poly.entity_id
_entity_poly.type
_entity_poly.pdbx_seq_one_letter_code
_entity_poly.pdbx_strand_id
1 'polypeptide(L)'
;MTDIFEKFNSLNVMIIGDVMMDSYIWGKVERVSPEAPVPVVKVSKKENRLGGAANVALNIQSLGGKPFICAIIGDDKDGAEFLSL
;
A
#
# COMPACT_ATOMS: atom_id res chain seq x y z
N MET A 1 26.74 14.08 4.69
CA MET A 1 25.66 13.08 4.70
C MET A 1 24.55 13.41 3.71
N THR A 2 24.21 14.69 3.54
CA THR A 2 23.25 15.21 2.53
C THR A 2 23.57 14.81 1.08
N ASP A 3 24.86 14.74 0.74
CA ASP A 3 25.33 14.37 -0.61
C ASP A 3 24.82 12.99 -1.11
N ILE A 4 24.49 12.06 -0.21
CA ILE A 4 23.92 10.77 -0.60
C ILE A 4 22.48 10.93 -1.10
N PHE A 5 21.66 11.73 -0.43
CA PHE A 5 20.26 11.93 -0.83
C PHE A 5 20.15 12.77 -2.11
N GLU A 6 21.02 13.77 -2.28
CA GLU A 6 21.06 14.55 -3.53
C GLU A 6 21.35 13.70 -4.76
N LYS A 7 22.11 12.61 -4.62
CA LYS A 7 22.38 11.68 -5.73
C LYS A 7 21.12 10.96 -6.21
N PHE A 8 20.16 10.70 -5.33
CA PHE A 8 18.90 10.04 -5.70
C PHE A 8 18.06 10.88 -6.66
N ASN A 9 18.14 12.21 -6.58
CA ASN A 9 17.41 13.13 -7.47
C ASN A 9 17.69 12.90 -8.96
N SER A 10 18.82 12.26 -9.30
CA SER A 10 19.21 11.92 -10.67
C SER A 10 18.85 10.49 -11.11
N LEU A 11 18.37 9.65 -10.19
CA LEU A 11 18.14 8.23 -10.46
C LEU A 11 16.73 7.98 -11.01
N ASN A 12 16.68 7.27 -12.13
CA ASN A 12 15.48 6.65 -12.66
C ASN A 12 15.49 5.16 -12.29
N VAL A 13 14.46 4.68 -11.62
CA VAL A 13 14.41 3.30 -11.12
C VAL A 13 13.19 2.59 -11.69
N MET A 14 13.41 1.55 -12.49
CA MET A 14 12.36 0.65 -12.94
C MET A 14 12.11 -0.44 -11.90
N ILE A 15 10.86 -0.59 -11.47
CA ILE A 15 10.41 -1.56 -10.49
C ILE A 15 9.45 -2.50 -11.21
N ILE A 16 9.78 -3.78 -11.24
CA ILE A 16 8.96 -4.84 -11.83
C ILE A 16 8.65 -5.83 -10.73
N GLY A 17 7.37 -6.06 -10.46
CA GLY A 17 6.96 -7.01 -9.43
C GLY A 17 5.52 -6.83 -8.99
N ASP A 18 5.17 -7.57 -7.95
CA ASP A 18 3.80 -7.63 -7.46
C ASP A 18 3.43 -6.38 -6.66
N VAL A 19 2.29 -5.80 -7.01
CA VAL A 19 1.68 -4.70 -6.26
C VAL A 19 0.51 -5.24 -5.44
N MET A 20 0.29 -4.61 -4.30
CA MET A 20 -0.82 -4.96 -3.43
C MET A 20 -1.30 -3.74 -2.66
N MET A 21 -2.54 -3.80 -2.19
CA MET A 21 -3.12 -2.78 -1.32
C MET A 21 -3.13 -3.29 0.12
N ASP A 22 -2.40 -2.61 1.01
CA ASP A 22 -2.42 -2.90 2.43
C ASP A 22 -3.65 -2.24 3.06
N SER A 23 -4.65 -3.05 3.41
CA SER A 23 -5.91 -2.60 4.00
C SER A 23 -5.88 -2.71 5.52
N TYR A 24 -5.99 -1.57 6.20
CA TYR A 24 -6.07 -1.50 7.65
C TYR A 24 -7.50 -1.22 8.10
N ILE A 25 -8.00 -2.05 9.00
CA ILE A 25 -9.35 -1.95 9.54
C ILE A 25 -9.26 -1.75 11.05
N TRP A 26 -9.78 -0.63 11.54
CA TRP A 26 -9.91 -0.36 12.97
C TRP A 26 -11.36 -0.48 13.38
N GLY A 27 -11.58 -1.05 14.56
CA GLY A 27 -12.89 -1.23 15.15
C GLY A 27 -12.78 -1.69 16.58
N LYS A 28 -13.93 -1.84 17.24
CA LYS A 28 -14.03 -2.40 18.59
C LYS A 28 -14.66 -3.79 18.53
N VAL A 29 -14.20 -4.67 19.41
CA VAL A 29 -14.82 -5.99 19.64
C VAL A 29 -15.68 -5.87 20.90
N GLU A 30 -17.00 -5.95 20.74
CA GLU A 30 -17.95 -5.81 21.85
C GLU A 30 -18.62 -7.15 22.20
N ARG A 31 -18.56 -8.15 21.32
CA ARG A 31 -19.19 -9.46 21.52
C ARG A 31 -18.54 -10.56 20.68
N VAL A 32 -18.85 -11.81 21.05
CA VAL A 32 -18.56 -13.01 20.26
C VAL A 32 -19.76 -13.31 19.34
N SER A 33 -19.50 -13.86 18.15
CA SER A 33 -20.56 -14.26 17.23
C SER A 33 -21.42 -15.40 17.80
N PRO A 34 -22.76 -15.36 17.65
CA PRO A 34 -23.61 -16.49 18.01
C PRO A 34 -23.48 -17.68 17.04
N GLU A 35 -22.91 -17.46 15.84
CA GLU A 35 -22.78 -18.49 14.79
C GLU A 35 -21.49 -19.29 14.89
N ALA A 36 -20.45 -18.72 15.48
CA ALA A 36 -19.14 -19.35 15.65
C ALA A 36 -18.36 -18.67 16.78
N PRO A 37 -17.39 -19.35 17.43
CA PRO A 37 -16.61 -18.80 18.54
C PRO A 37 -15.52 -17.81 18.06
N VAL A 38 -15.93 -16.77 17.32
CA VAL A 38 -15.05 -15.72 16.76
C VAL A 38 -15.54 -14.32 17.17
N PRO A 39 -14.63 -13.36 17.38
CA PRO A 39 -15.00 -11.98 17.75
C PRO A 39 -15.69 -11.26 16.59
N VAL A 40 -16.68 -10.42 16.90
CA VAL A 40 -17.30 -9.52 15.92
C VAL A 40 -16.66 -8.13 16.05
N VAL A 41 -15.97 -7.69 14.99
CA VAL A 41 -15.38 -6.34 14.92
C VAL A 41 -16.41 -5.36 14.38
N LYS A 42 -16.82 -4.39 15.19
CA LYS A 42 -17.57 -3.22 14.73
C LYS A 42 -16.60 -2.20 14.14
N VAL A 43 -16.46 -2.23 12.82
CA VAL A 43 -15.54 -1.38 12.07
C VAL A 43 -15.91 0.09 12.23
N SER A 44 -14.93 0.93 12.58
CA SER A 44 -15.07 2.37 12.70
C SER A 44 -14.22 3.15 11.69
N LYS A 45 -13.17 2.54 11.14
CA LYS A 45 -12.29 3.15 10.13
C LYS A 45 -11.68 2.08 9.24
N LYS A 46 -11.55 2.38 7.95
CA LYS A 46 -10.70 1.66 7.00
C LYS A 46 -9.70 2.65 6.39
N GLU A 47 -8.46 2.22 6.18
CA GLU A 47 -7.43 2.99 5.48
C GLU A 47 -6.67 2.03 4.58
N ASN A 48 -6.45 2.45 3.36
CA ASN A 48 -5.77 1.67 2.34
C ASN A 48 -4.45 2.37 2.00
N ARG A 49 -3.40 1.57 1.83
CA ARG A 49 -2.06 2.05 1.48
C ARG A 49 -1.47 1.21 0.36
N LEU A 50 -0.59 1.82 -0.43
CA LEU A 50 0.19 1.12 -1.43
C LEU A 50 1.20 0.19 -0.74
N GLY A 51 1.12 -1.10 -1.04
CA GLY A 51 1.98 -2.17 -0.53
C GLY A 51 2.83 -2.82 -1.63
N GLY A 52 3.69 -3.75 -1.24
CA GLY A 52 4.53 -4.51 -2.19
C GLY A 52 5.46 -3.61 -3.02
N ALA A 53 5.55 -3.88 -4.33
CA ALA A 53 6.36 -3.10 -5.26
C ALA A 53 5.95 -1.61 -5.32
N ALA A 54 4.70 -1.28 -5.03
CA ALA A 54 4.24 0.11 -4.99
C ALA A 54 4.79 0.86 -3.78
N ASN A 55 4.93 0.19 -2.62
CA ASN A 55 5.61 0.78 -1.47
C ASN A 55 7.12 0.99 -1.73
N VAL A 56 7.75 0.10 -2.52
CA VAL A 56 9.13 0.33 -2.99
C VAL A 56 9.21 1.58 -3.85
N ALA A 57 8.25 1.80 -4.76
CA ALA A 57 8.17 3.02 -5.56
C ALA A 57 8.02 4.27 -4.68
N LEU A 58 7.16 4.23 -3.66
CA LEU A 58 7.02 5.31 -2.69
C LEU A 58 8.34 5.62 -1.96
N ASN A 59 9.10 4.60 -1.58
CA ASN A 59 10.40 4.81 -0.94
C ASN A 59 11.44 5.42 -1.90
N ILE A 60 11.48 5.02 -3.17
CA ILE A 60 12.36 5.65 -4.15
C ILE A 60 11.98 7.11 -4.36
N GLN A 61 10.67 7.40 -4.47
CA GLN A 61 10.17 8.76 -4.60
C GLN A 61 10.51 9.62 -3.37
N SER A 62 10.37 9.09 -2.16
CA SER A 62 10.66 9.83 -0.93
C SER A 62 12.15 10.14 -0.75
N LEU A 63 13.03 9.35 -1.36
CA LEU A 63 14.47 9.62 -1.45
C LEU A 63 14.82 10.65 -2.53
N GLY A 64 13.87 11.09 -3.35
CA GLY A 64 14.05 12.06 -4.44
C GLY A 64 14.23 11.44 -5.84
N GLY A 65 14.33 10.11 -5.92
CA GLY A 65 14.42 9.41 -7.19
C GLY A 65 13.11 9.37 -7.97
N LYS A 66 13.20 9.02 -9.25
CA LYS A 66 12.03 8.85 -10.13
C LYS A 66 11.72 7.36 -10.34
N PRO A 67 10.71 6.80 -9.65
CA PRO A 67 10.30 5.43 -9.88
C PRO A 67 9.45 5.30 -11.15
N PHE A 68 9.59 4.16 -11.83
CA PHE A 68 8.68 3.66 -12.85
C PHE A 68 8.24 2.27 -12.41
N ILE A 69 6.95 1.99 -12.42
CA ILE A 69 6.42 0.70 -11.98
C ILE A 69 5.81 -0.05 -13.15
N CYS A 70 6.13 -1.34 -13.25
CA CYS A 70 5.54 -2.29 -14.17
C CYS A 70 4.98 -3.45 -13.35
N ALA A 71 3.66 -3.53 -13.28
CA ALA A 71 2.94 -4.53 -12.52
C ALA A 71 1.61 -4.84 -13.19
N ILE A 72 0.99 -5.95 -12.78
CA ILE A 72 -0.36 -6.32 -13.20
C ILE A 72 -1.33 -5.93 -12.09
N ILE A 73 -2.43 -5.29 -12.46
CA ILE A 73 -3.52 -4.88 -11.56
C ILE A 73 -4.81 -5.49 -12.10
N GLY A 74 -5.69 -5.95 -11.20
CA GLY A 74 -7.01 -6.47 -11.57
C GLY A 74 -7.93 -5.36 -12.09
N ASP A 75 -8.81 -5.70 -13.02
CA ASP A 75 -9.92 -4.83 -13.46
C ASP A 75 -11.13 -5.03 -12.55
N ASP A 76 -10.94 -4.67 -11.27
CA ASP A 76 -11.95 -4.78 -10.23
C ASP A 76 -11.92 -3.55 -9.32
N LYS A 77 -12.80 -3.54 -8.32
CA LYS A 77 -12.92 -2.41 -7.40
C LYS A 77 -11.62 -2.14 -6.64
N ASP A 78 -10.91 -3.18 -6.22
CA ASP A 78 -9.69 -3.04 -5.43
C ASP A 78 -8.54 -2.54 -6.32
N GLY A 79 -8.50 -2.96 -7.59
CA GLY A 79 -7.58 -2.41 -8.59
C GLY A 79 -7.85 -0.93 -8.91
N ALA A 80 -9.13 -0.55 -9.07
CA ALA A 80 -9.51 0.84 -9.26
C ALA A 80 -9.19 1.71 -8.03
N GLU A 81 -9.42 1.18 -6.83
CA GLU A 81 -9.05 1.86 -5.58
C GLU A 81 -7.54 2.01 -5.46
N PHE A 82 -6.77 0.96 -5.75
CA PHE A 82 -5.30 0.99 -5.76
C PHE A 82 -4.74 2.08 -6.68
N LEU A 83 -5.31 2.27 -7.87
CA LEU A 83 -4.89 3.32 -8.82
C LEU A 83 -5.24 4.74 -8.37
N SER A 84 -6.11 4.88 -7.36
CA SER A 84 -6.53 6.18 -6.80
C SER A 84 -5.77 6.59 -5.52
N LEU A 85 -4.96 5.69 -4.96
CA LEU A 85 -4.09 5.92 -3.81
C LEU A 85 -2.84 6.72 -4.20
#